data_AF-A0AAU3MHR0-F1
#
_entry.id   AF-A0AAU3MHR0-F1
#
_cell.length_a   1.000
_cell.length_b   1.000
_cell.length_c   1.000
_cell.angle_alpha   90.00
_cell.angle_beta   90.00
_cell.angle_gamma   90.00
#
_symmetry.space_group_name_H-M   'P 1'
#
loop_
_entity.id
_entity.type
_entity.pdbx_description
1 polymer ?
#
loop_
_entity_poly.entity_id
_entity_poly.type
_entity_poly.pdbx_seq_one_letter_code
_entity_poly.pdbx_strand_id
1 'polypeptide(L)'
;MSDATEQPAPEADADAWEKACAEDLAEEKARRRAEHGPPPGSAAEELRKLVDAVAEKLSGLQTPLLGAVAQGTAQQVVSQVVKQAKAAVEPVVERNPEVFDHLAAAGNELLAAYRSAVERQEQRWTQRSSGAQAGQAAADDTDPRDEGPEGPSKGEHIDLD
;
A
#
# COMPACT_ATOMS: atom_id res chain seq x y z
N MET A 1 -12.57 0.82 -68.80
CA MET A 1 -13.47 0.95 -67.64
C MET A 1 -12.59 1.41 -66.50
N SER A 2 -12.71 2.68 -66.12
CA SER A 2 -11.76 3.37 -65.27
C SER A 2 -11.92 2.97 -63.81
N ASP A 3 -10.77 2.77 -63.19
CA ASP A 3 -10.52 2.60 -61.77
C ASP A 3 -11.17 3.73 -60.95
N ALA A 4 -11.97 3.38 -59.95
CA ALA A 4 -12.75 4.35 -59.18
C ALA A 4 -13.00 3.87 -57.74
N THR A 5 -11.96 3.44 -57.02
CA THR A 5 -12.02 3.28 -55.55
C THR A 5 -10.69 3.55 -54.85
N GLU A 6 -9.89 4.52 -55.30
CA GLU A 6 -8.74 4.99 -54.51
C GLU A 6 -9.13 6.29 -53.78
N GLN A 7 -9.85 6.12 -52.67
CA GLN A 7 -10.08 7.20 -51.73
C GLN A 7 -8.81 7.33 -50.88
N PRO A 8 -8.13 8.51 -50.84
CA PRO A 8 -6.92 8.66 -50.04
C PRO A 8 -7.25 8.37 -48.58
N ALA A 9 -6.48 7.47 -47.96
CA ALA A 9 -6.61 7.18 -46.55
C ALA A 9 -6.44 8.49 -45.77
N PRO A 10 -7.32 8.82 -44.80
CA PRO A 10 -7.14 10.01 -43.98
C PRO A 10 -5.78 9.92 -43.30
N GLU A 11 -4.96 10.97 -43.43
CA GLU A 11 -3.69 11.07 -42.72
C GLU A 11 -3.99 10.94 -41.22
N ALA A 12 -3.61 9.80 -40.64
CA ALA A 12 -3.77 9.55 -39.23
C ALA A 12 -2.79 10.47 -38.49
N ASP A 13 -3.33 11.47 -37.80
CA ASP A 13 -2.56 12.36 -36.94
C ASP A 13 -1.90 11.52 -35.85
N ALA A 14 -0.57 11.40 -35.93
CA ALA A 14 0.24 10.58 -35.04
C ALA A 14 0.07 11.00 -33.56
N ASP A 15 -0.32 12.26 -33.32
CA ASP A 15 -0.40 12.84 -31.98
C ASP A 15 -1.83 12.82 -31.41
N ALA A 16 -2.84 12.40 -32.20
CA ALA A 16 -4.23 12.39 -31.76
C ALA A 16 -4.48 11.45 -30.57
N TRP A 17 -3.78 10.31 -30.52
CA TRP A 17 -3.89 9.38 -29.39
C TRP A 17 -3.18 9.91 -28.15
N GLU A 18 -1.99 10.51 -28.31
CA GLU A 18 -1.26 11.16 -27.21
C GLU A 18 -2.11 12.26 -26.58
N LYS A 19 -2.74 13.10 -27.41
CA LYS A 19 -3.63 14.17 -26.96
C LYS A 19 -4.84 13.64 -26.21
N ALA A 20 -5.52 12.62 -26.74
CA ALA A 20 -6.67 12.01 -26.07
C ALA A 20 -6.28 11.39 -24.71
N CYS A 21 -5.14 10.72 -24.63
CA CYS A 21 -4.62 10.19 -23.36
C CYS A 21 -4.23 11.30 -22.37
N ALA A 22 -3.67 12.41 -22.85
CA ALA A 22 -3.34 13.55 -22.01
C ALA A 22 -4.59 14.24 -21.45
N GLU A 23 -5.65 14.35 -22.25
CA GLU A 23 -6.95 14.89 -21.85
C GLU A 23 -7.61 14.00 -20.78
N ASP A 24 -7.70 12.68 -21.02
CA ASP A 24 -8.25 11.71 -20.07
C ASP A 24 -7.49 11.70 -18.73
N LEU A 25 -6.15 11.74 -18.78
CA LEU A 25 -5.32 11.83 -17.58
C LEU A 25 -5.54 13.14 -16.81
N ALA A 26 -5.77 14.25 -17.51
CA ALA A 26 -6.03 15.54 -16.89
C ALA A 26 -7.40 15.57 -16.17
N GLU A 27 -8.42 14.98 -16.80
CA GLU A 27 -9.76 14.81 -16.21
C GLU A 27 -9.71 13.92 -14.98
N GLU A 28 -9.01 12.78 -15.05
CA GLU A 28 -8.86 11.88 -13.90
C GLU A 28 -8.15 12.57 -12.75
N LYS A 29 -7.05 13.30 -13.03
CA LYS A 29 -6.36 14.09 -12.01
C LYS A 29 -7.26 15.17 -11.40
N ALA A 30 -8.16 15.77 -12.18
CA ALA A 30 -9.11 16.76 -11.67
C ALA A 30 -10.16 16.13 -10.75
N ARG A 31 -10.73 14.98 -11.14
CA ARG A 31 -11.67 14.22 -10.29
C ARG A 31 -11.02 13.81 -8.97
N ARG A 32 -9.79 13.28 -9.03
CA ARG A 32 -9.02 12.90 -7.83
C ARG A 32 -8.79 14.08 -6.90
N ARG A 33 -8.42 15.25 -7.42
CA ARG A 33 -8.26 16.47 -6.61
C ARG A 33 -9.57 16.93 -5.97
N ALA A 34 -10.70 16.80 -6.67
CA ALA A 34 -12.00 17.17 -6.13
C ALA A 34 -12.43 16.23 -4.98
N GLU A 35 -12.16 14.93 -5.09
CA GLU A 35 -12.54 13.94 -4.08
C GLU A 35 -11.57 13.87 -2.90
N HIS A 36 -10.26 13.96 -3.15
CA HIS A 36 -9.22 13.67 -2.14
C HIS A 36 -8.50 14.94 -1.65
N GLY A 37 -8.81 16.10 -2.23
CA GLY A 37 -8.21 17.39 -1.89
C GLY A 37 -6.97 17.74 -2.75
N PRO A 38 -6.36 18.91 -2.49
CA PRO A 38 -5.16 19.33 -3.21
C PRO A 38 -4.04 18.29 -3.05
N PRO A 39 -3.21 18.07 -4.10
CA PRO A 39 -2.08 17.18 -3.98
C PRO A 39 -1.16 17.67 -2.85
N PRO A 40 -0.50 16.76 -2.12
CA PRO A 40 0.53 17.15 -1.16
C PRO A 40 1.54 18.09 -1.81
N GLY A 41 2.21 18.90 -0.98
CA GLY A 41 3.33 19.73 -1.46
C GLY A 41 4.44 18.87 -2.06
N SER A 42 5.57 19.48 -2.40
CA SER A 42 6.71 18.68 -2.88
C SER A 42 7.05 17.56 -1.88
N ALA A 43 7.50 16.40 -2.37
CA ALA A 43 7.85 15.26 -1.50
C ALA A 43 8.86 15.66 -0.41
N ALA A 44 9.77 16.58 -0.73
CA ALA A 44 10.73 17.16 0.21
C ALA A 44 10.05 17.99 1.32
N GLU A 45 9.05 18.80 0.99
CA GLU A 45 8.28 19.57 1.98
C GLU A 45 7.44 18.68 2.89
N GLU A 46 6.79 17.65 2.33
CA GLU A 46 6.04 16.68 3.14
C GLU A 46 6.96 15.85 4.04
N LEU A 47 8.15 15.46 3.57
CA LEU A 47 9.14 14.79 4.41
C LEU A 47 9.60 15.68 5.56
N ARG A 48 9.82 16.98 5.29
CA ARG A 48 10.18 17.95 6.33
C ARG A 48 9.06 18.08 7.37
N LYS A 49 7.79 18.20 6.94
CA LYS A 49 6.62 18.22 7.84
C LYS A 49 6.50 16.94 8.67
N LEU A 50 6.72 15.78 8.07
CA LEU A 50 6.70 14.49 8.76
C LEU A 50 7.78 14.43 9.85
N VAL A 51 9.01 14.81 9.51
CA VAL A 51 10.13 14.86 10.47
C VAL A 51 9.83 15.82 11.62
N ASP A 52 9.28 17.00 11.32
CA ASP A 52 8.88 17.97 12.34
C ASP A 52 7.76 17.43 13.25
N ALA A 53 6.74 16.79 12.68
CA ALA A 53 5.66 16.16 13.44
C ALA A 53 6.15 15.00 14.34
N VAL A 54 7.10 14.20 13.85
CA VAL A 54 7.74 13.13 14.63
C VAL A 54 8.59 13.72 15.76
N ALA A 55 9.36 14.77 15.50
CA ALA A 55 10.16 15.46 16.52
C ALA A 55 9.28 16.07 17.61
N GLU A 56 8.15 16.67 17.25
CA GLU A 56 7.16 17.20 18.20
C GLU A 56 6.58 16.09 19.08
N LYS A 57 6.21 14.93 18.49
CA LYS A 57 5.72 13.77 19.24
C LYS A 57 6.77 13.17 20.18
N LEU A 58 8.03 13.04 19.74
CA LEU A 58 9.12 12.57 20.58
C LEU A 58 9.39 13.55 21.74
N SER A 59 9.34 14.84 21.48
CA SER A 59 9.52 15.88 22.50
C SER A 59 8.40 15.83 23.54
N GLY A 60 7.16 15.58 23.12
CA GLY A 60 6.02 15.37 24.03
C GLY A 60 6.09 14.10 24.87
N LEU A 61 6.84 13.09 24.45
CA LEU A 61 7.06 11.83 25.19
C LEU A 61 8.19 11.94 26.23
N GLN A 62 9.10 12.91 26.10
CA GLN A 62 10.23 13.09 27.02
C GLN A 62 9.82 13.67 28.39
N THR A 63 8.59 14.16 28.55
CA THR A 63 8.25 15.05 29.67
C THR A 63 7.72 14.38 30.95
N PRO A 64 7.60 13.05 31.07
CA PRO A 64 7.60 12.45 32.41
C PRO A 64 8.48 11.21 32.61
N LEU A 65 9.04 10.58 31.57
CA LEU A 65 9.81 9.32 31.72
C LEU A 65 11.30 9.52 32.03
N LEU A 66 11.82 10.75 31.91
CA LEU A 66 13.21 11.08 32.23
C LEU A 66 13.29 11.92 33.51
N GLY A 67 12.67 11.40 34.57
CA GLY A 67 12.89 11.90 35.92
C GLY A 67 14.32 11.64 36.37
N ALA A 68 15.08 12.72 36.57
CA ALA A 68 16.15 12.88 37.56
C ALA A 68 17.65 12.79 37.17
N VAL A 69 18.09 12.43 35.96
CA VAL A 69 19.55 12.48 35.66
C VAL A 69 19.81 12.92 34.22
N ALA A 70 20.51 14.06 34.04
CA ALA A 70 21.09 14.57 32.79
C ALA A 70 20.18 15.36 31.80
N GLN A 71 19.60 16.48 32.23
CA GLN A 71 18.88 17.44 31.36
C GLN A 71 19.78 18.34 30.47
N GLY A 72 21.11 18.22 30.55
CA GLY A 72 22.03 19.05 29.73
C GLY A 72 22.58 18.34 28.49
N THR A 73 23.02 17.09 28.66
CA THR A 73 23.72 16.33 27.62
C THR A 73 22.76 15.71 26.61
N ALA A 74 21.57 15.27 27.04
CA ALA A 74 20.58 14.69 26.14
C ALA A 74 20.07 15.69 25.10
N GLN A 75 19.70 16.91 25.52
CA GLN A 75 19.30 17.99 24.60
C GLN A 75 20.41 18.34 23.60
N GLN A 76 21.66 18.40 24.05
CA GLN A 76 22.80 18.67 23.17
C GLN A 76 22.99 17.56 22.13
N VAL A 77 22.93 16.29 22.55
CA VAL A 77 23.05 15.14 21.65
C VAL A 77 21.92 15.15 20.61
N VAL A 78 20.67 15.36 21.02
CA VAL A 78 19.54 15.47 20.08
C VAL A 78 19.75 16.62 19.09
N SER A 79 20.15 17.80 19.57
CA SER A 79 20.41 18.95 18.70
C SER A 79 21.53 18.70 17.68
N GLN A 80 22.54 17.91 18.08
CA GLN A 80 23.69 17.60 17.25
C GLN A 80 23.33 16.55 16.19
N VAL A 81 22.52 15.55 16.56
CA VAL A 81 21.94 14.56 15.63
C VAL A 81 21.04 15.25 14.60
N VAL A 82 20.15 16.17 15.03
CA VAL A 82 19.29 16.92 14.12
C VAL A 82 20.11 17.76 13.14
N LYS A 83 21.16 18.45 13.62
CA LYS A 83 22.06 19.22 12.75
C LYS A 83 22.82 18.35 11.76
N GLN A 84 23.32 17.18 12.18
CA GLN A 84 24.00 16.25 11.29
C GLN A 84 23.04 15.66 10.25
N ALA A 85 21.83 15.29 10.65
CA ALA A 85 20.80 14.81 9.74
C ALA A 85 20.45 15.87 8.69
N LYS A 86 20.24 17.13 9.09
CA LYS A 86 20.00 18.24 8.15
C LYS A 86 21.18 18.43 7.18
N ALA A 87 22.41 18.47 7.70
CA ALA A 87 23.61 18.66 6.87
C ALA A 87 23.84 17.53 5.85
N ALA A 88 23.41 16.30 6.16
CA ALA A 88 23.49 15.17 5.23
C ALA A 88 22.36 15.17 4.18
N VAL A 89 21.19 15.69 4.54
CA VAL A 89 19.98 15.66 3.68
C VAL A 89 19.92 16.85 2.73
N GLU A 90 20.30 18.06 3.17
CA GLU A 90 20.27 19.28 2.33
C GLU A 90 20.94 19.08 0.95
N PRO A 91 22.16 18.50 0.85
CA PRO A 91 22.83 18.31 -0.44
C PRO A 91 22.13 17.28 -1.34
N VAL A 92 21.41 16.33 -0.76
CA VAL A 92 20.69 15.26 -1.48
C VAL A 92 19.36 15.77 -2.00
N VAL A 93 18.66 16.60 -1.21
CA VAL A 93 17.45 17.32 -1.63
C VAL A 93 17.75 18.24 -2.81
N GLU A 94 18.85 18.97 -2.76
CA GLU A 94 19.23 19.88 -3.84
C GLU A 94 19.70 19.15 -5.11
N ARG A 95 20.35 17.99 -4.98
CA ARG A 95 20.95 17.27 -6.12
C ARG A 95 20.08 16.20 -6.75
N ASN A 96 19.19 15.55 -5.99
CA ASN A 96 18.41 14.40 -6.45
C ASN A 96 16.98 14.46 -5.88
N PRO A 97 16.16 15.44 -6.29
CA PRO A 97 14.78 15.57 -5.80
C PRO A 97 13.93 14.31 -6.09
N GLU A 98 14.16 13.65 -7.22
CA GLU A 98 13.46 12.43 -7.64
C GLU A 98 13.67 11.22 -6.72
N VAL A 99 14.73 11.21 -5.90
CA VAL A 99 14.95 10.15 -4.89
C VAL A 99 13.88 10.19 -3.81
N PHE A 100 13.37 11.39 -3.46
CA PHE A 100 12.30 11.53 -2.48
C PHE A 100 10.96 11.03 -3.02
N ASP A 101 10.71 11.17 -4.32
CA ASP A 101 9.52 10.60 -4.96
C ASP A 101 9.55 9.07 -4.91
N HIS A 102 10.71 8.45 -5.15
CA HIS A 102 10.89 7.00 -5.06
C HIS A 102 10.76 6.50 -3.61
N LEU A 103 11.32 7.23 -2.64
CA LEU A 103 11.15 6.91 -1.22
C LEU A 103 9.69 7.01 -0.79
N ALA A 104 8.96 8.02 -1.25
CA ALA A 104 7.54 8.18 -0.98
C ALA A 104 6.72 7.04 -1.60
N ALA A 105 7.01 6.65 -2.84
CA ALA A 105 6.37 5.52 -3.50
C ALA A 105 6.63 4.20 -2.74
N ALA A 106 7.90 3.92 -2.41
CA ALA A 106 8.28 2.73 -1.65
C ALA A 106 7.65 2.70 -0.24
N GLY A 107 7.55 3.86 0.42
CA GLY A 107 6.87 3.98 1.71
C GLY A 107 5.37 3.64 1.64
N ASN A 108 4.69 4.08 0.58
CA ASN A 108 3.29 3.74 0.35
C ASN A 108 3.08 2.25 0.06
N GLU A 109 3.98 1.63 -0.72
CA GLU A 109 3.97 0.18 -0.94
C GLU A 109 4.14 -0.59 0.37
N LEU A 110 5.06 -0.15 1.23
CA LEU A 110 5.30 -0.78 2.52
C LEU A 110 4.09 -0.66 3.46
N LEU A 111 3.42 0.50 3.48
CA LEU A 111 2.16 0.71 4.21
C LEU A 111 1.01 -0.15 3.66
N ALA A 112 0.90 -0.26 2.34
CA ALA A 112 -0.09 -1.11 1.70
C ALA A 112 0.15 -2.59 2.03
N ALA A 113 1.40 -3.05 1.99
CA ALA A 113 1.79 -4.40 2.36
C ALA A 113 1.44 -4.69 3.83
N TYR A 114 1.76 -3.77 4.75
CA TYR A 114 1.41 -3.89 6.15
C TYR A 114 -0.11 -4.00 6.35
N ARG A 115 -0.89 -3.11 5.73
CA ARG A 115 -2.36 -3.16 5.80
C ARG A 115 -2.90 -4.51 5.29
N SER A 116 -2.38 -4.99 4.16
CA SER A 116 -2.78 -6.30 3.60
C SER A 116 -2.44 -7.48 4.53
N ALA A 117 -1.30 -7.39 5.23
CA ALA A 117 -0.89 -8.41 6.18
C ALA A 117 -1.81 -8.42 7.42
N VAL A 118 -2.16 -7.24 7.93
CA VAL A 118 -3.10 -7.07 9.05
C VAL A 118 -4.51 -7.53 8.67
N GLU A 119 -5.04 -7.10 7.52
CA GLU A 119 -6.36 -7.52 7.03
C GLU A 119 -6.44 -9.04 6.87
N ARG A 120 -5.39 -9.67 6.33
CA ARG A 120 -5.31 -11.14 6.23
C ARG A 120 -5.32 -11.81 7.61
N GLN A 121 -4.69 -11.21 8.61
CA GLN A 121 -4.69 -11.71 9.97
C GLN A 121 -6.07 -11.58 10.63
N GLU A 122 -6.75 -10.46 10.43
CA GLU A 122 -8.11 -10.22 10.94
C GLU A 122 -9.13 -11.20 10.33
N GLN A 123 -9.09 -11.39 9.00
CA GLN A 123 -9.94 -12.35 8.29
C GLN A 123 -9.76 -13.79 8.80
N ARG A 124 -8.51 -14.18 9.08
CA ARG A 124 -8.19 -15.54 9.57
C ARG A 124 -8.78 -15.86 10.94
N TRP A 125 -9.00 -14.86 11.78
CA TRP A 125 -9.59 -15.05 13.11
C TRP A 125 -11.11 -14.86 13.11
N THR A 126 -11.66 -13.97 12.27
CA THR A 126 -13.11 -13.80 12.10
C THR A 126 -13.77 -14.95 11.33
N GLN A 127 -13.09 -15.55 10.35
CA GLN A 127 -13.59 -16.77 9.69
C GLN A 127 -13.56 -18.00 10.61
N ARG A 128 -12.67 -18.01 11.60
CA ARG A 128 -12.59 -19.10 12.59
C ARG A 128 -13.75 -19.04 13.60
N SER A 129 -14.30 -17.85 13.86
CA SER A 129 -15.50 -17.69 14.69
C SER A 129 -16.80 -17.99 13.92
N SER A 130 -16.86 -17.73 12.61
CA SER A 130 -18.05 -18.06 11.79
C SER A 130 -18.09 -19.52 11.33
N GLY A 131 -16.94 -20.15 11.09
CA GLY A 131 -16.85 -21.58 10.72
C GLY A 131 -17.20 -22.54 11.86
N ALA A 132 -17.06 -22.12 13.12
CA ALA A 132 -17.45 -22.93 14.27
C ALA A 132 -18.97 -23.11 14.40
N GLN A 133 -19.78 -22.18 13.88
CA GLN A 133 -21.25 -22.26 13.92
C GLN A 133 -21.86 -23.04 12.74
N ALA A 134 -21.14 -23.15 11.61
CA ALA A 134 -21.60 -23.93 10.45
C ALA A 134 -21.35 -25.45 10.62
N GLY A 135 -20.38 -25.86 11.45
CA GLY A 135 -20.02 -27.26 11.66
C GLY A 135 -20.94 -28.05 12.60
N GLN A 136 -21.84 -27.39 13.35
CA GLN A 136 -22.79 -28.05 14.25
C GLN A 136 -24.16 -28.37 13.61
N ALA A 137 -24.49 -27.79 12.45
CA ALA A 137 -25.81 -27.95 11.82
C ALA A 137 -25.90 -29.13 10.83
N ALA A 138 -24.79 -29.84 10.57
CA ALA A 138 -24.71 -30.89 9.55
C ALA A 138 -24.63 -32.32 10.12
N ALA A 139 -24.92 -32.50 11.42
CA ALA A 139 -24.78 -33.78 12.11
C ALA A 139 -26.06 -34.18 12.85
N ASP A 140 -27.23 -34.08 12.20
CA ASP A 140 -28.45 -34.75 12.67
C ASP A 140 -29.46 -34.89 11.51
N ASP A 141 -29.26 -35.86 10.63
CA ASP A 141 -30.39 -36.63 10.08
C ASP A 141 -29.90 -37.98 9.53
N THR A 142 -30.71 -39.01 9.74
CA THR A 142 -30.32 -40.42 9.78
C THR A 142 -31.00 -41.20 8.64
N ASP A 143 -30.24 -42.10 8.01
CA ASP A 143 -30.54 -43.10 6.95
C ASP A 143 -31.87 -43.90 7.11
N PRO A 144 -32.57 -44.35 6.02
CA PRO A 144 -32.41 -45.75 5.55
C PRO A 144 -32.65 -46.06 4.03
N ARG A 145 -31.73 -46.84 3.43
CA ARG A 145 -31.90 -47.92 2.40
C ARG A 145 -32.30 -47.57 0.95
N ASP A 146 -31.47 -47.91 -0.05
CA ASP A 146 -31.72 -48.98 -1.07
C ASP A 146 -30.57 -49.13 -2.12
N GLU A 147 -29.96 -50.32 -2.13
CA GLU A 147 -29.42 -51.18 -3.22
C GLU A 147 -28.60 -50.67 -4.44
N GLY A 148 -27.38 -51.23 -4.61
CA GLY A 148 -26.78 -51.58 -5.93
C GLY A 148 -25.28 -51.26 -6.14
N PRO A 149 -24.50 -52.04 -6.93
CA PRO A 149 -23.28 -52.71 -6.42
C PRO A 149 -21.91 -52.18 -6.89
N GLU A 150 -20.94 -52.37 -5.98
CA GLU A 150 -19.50 -52.68 -6.14
C GLU A 150 -18.65 -52.02 -7.23
N GLY A 151 -17.73 -51.15 -6.78
CA GLY A 151 -16.40 -50.94 -7.36
C GLY A 151 -15.37 -50.78 -6.22
N PRO A 152 -14.22 -51.46 -6.24
CA PRO A 152 -13.42 -51.71 -5.04
C PRO A 152 -12.66 -50.48 -4.55
N SER A 153 -12.78 -50.21 -3.24
CA SER A 153 -11.92 -49.32 -2.48
C SER A 153 -10.49 -49.87 -2.43
N LYS A 154 -9.54 -49.13 -3.01
CA LYS A 154 -8.12 -49.36 -2.78
C LYS A 154 -7.53 -48.12 -2.13
N GLY A 155 -7.41 -48.19 -0.81
CA GLY A 155 -6.76 -47.17 -0.01
C GLY A 155 -5.25 -47.15 -0.21
N GLU A 156 -4.66 -46.04 0.20
CA GLU A 156 -3.29 -45.96 0.67
C GLU A 156 -3.23 -44.85 1.73
N HIS A 157 -2.91 -45.27 2.96
CA HIS A 157 -2.51 -44.41 4.06
C HIS A 157 -1.07 -43.97 3.81
N ILE A 158 -0.78 -42.67 3.92
CA ILE A 158 0.59 -42.14 3.84
C ILE A 158 1.13 -42.11 5.27
N ASP A 159 2.02 -43.04 5.60
CA ASP A 159 2.91 -42.95 6.76
C ASP A 159 4.09 -42.03 6.40
N LEU A 160 4.46 -41.16 7.36
CA LEU A 160 5.61 -40.27 7.27
C LEU A 160 6.67 -40.77 8.25
N ASP A 161 7.82 -41.17 7.71
CA ASP A 161 9.07 -41.44 8.43
C ASP A 161 9.71 -40.14 8.98
#